data_AF-A0A2E7Z542-F1
#
_entry.id   AF-A0A2E7Z542-F1
#
_cell.length_a   1.000
_cell.length_b   1.000
_cell.length_c   1.000
_cell.angle_alpha   90.00
_cell.angle_beta   90.00
_cell.angle_gamma   90.00
#
_symmetry.space_group_name_H-M   'P 1'
#
loop_
_entity.id
_entity.type
_entity.pdbx_description
1 polymer ?
#
loop_
_entity_poly.entity_id
_entity_poly.type
_entity_poly.pdbx_seq_one_letter_code
_entity_poly.pdbx_strand_id
1 'polypeptide(L)'
;PPWTRSVTESPLVESVEGGMGLVGEFVAEDGDTYLMVVNRDFIEDATLRLSLRNTPTAVFEVSKQTGAEMVANGYSPDTRVLTLDLAGGDGRLFRLE
;
A
#
# COMPACT_ATOMS: atom_id res chain seq x y z
N PRO A 1 -17.34 16.04 11.66
CA PRO A 1 -16.26 16.74 10.93
C PRO A 1 -15.99 16.01 9.61
N PRO A 2 -15.47 16.67 8.56
CA PRO A 2 -15.13 16.01 7.28
C PRO A 2 -14.03 14.94 7.40
N TRP A 3 -13.48 14.73 8.61
CA TRP A 3 -12.34 13.88 8.92
C TRP A 3 -12.71 12.53 9.56
N THR A 4 -13.97 12.10 9.47
CA THR A 4 -14.42 10.82 10.05
C THR A 4 -14.86 9.90 8.92
N ARG A 5 -13.89 9.32 8.21
CA ARG A 5 -14.14 8.27 7.22
C ARG A 5 -13.81 6.92 7.85
N SER A 6 -14.75 5.97 7.78
CA SER A 6 -14.51 4.61 8.26
C SER A 6 -13.34 4.00 7.52
N VAL A 7 -12.39 3.43 8.26
CA VAL A 7 -11.52 2.37 7.74
C VAL A 7 -12.47 1.31 7.18
N THR A 8 -12.29 0.94 5.92
CA THR A 8 -13.21 0.09 5.15
C THR A 8 -13.67 -1.13 5.95
N GLU A 9 -14.98 -1.44 5.88
CA GLU A 9 -15.58 -2.59 6.58
C GLU A 9 -15.03 -3.94 6.09
N SER A 10 -14.24 -3.94 5.02
CA SER A 10 -13.51 -5.07 4.48
C SER A 10 -12.10 -4.61 4.07
N PRO A 11 -11.05 -4.94 4.86
CA PRO A 11 -9.69 -4.46 4.57
C PRO A 11 -9.20 -5.06 3.26
N LEU A 12 -8.67 -4.22 2.36
CA LEU A 12 -8.14 -4.64 1.05
C LEU A 12 -6.94 -5.57 1.18
N VAL A 13 -6.19 -5.47 2.27
CA VAL A 13 -5.05 -6.35 2.54
C VAL A 13 -5.49 -7.55 3.35
N GLU A 14 -5.23 -8.75 2.83
CA GLU A 14 -5.49 -10.03 3.50
C GLU A 14 -4.38 -10.39 4.48
N SER A 15 -3.14 -10.22 4.05
CA SER A 15 -1.96 -10.56 4.82
C SER A 15 -0.78 -9.65 4.47
N VAL A 16 0.11 -9.48 5.45
CA VAL A 16 1.40 -8.82 5.30
C VAL A 16 2.46 -9.76 5.87
N GLU A 17 3.45 -10.09 5.06
CA GLU A 17 4.55 -10.99 5.42
C GLU A 17 5.90 -10.30 5.22
N GLY A 18 6.95 -10.83 5.87
CA GLY A 18 8.33 -10.44 5.60
C GLY A 18 8.90 -9.31 6.49
N GLY A 19 8.15 -8.81 7.47
CA GLY A 19 8.67 -7.82 8.43
C GLY A 19 7.61 -7.14 9.30
N MET A 20 8.01 -6.08 10.00
CA MET A 20 7.11 -5.25 10.84
C MET A 20 6.33 -4.23 9.99
N GLY A 21 5.54 -4.72 9.04
CA GLY A 21 4.72 -3.89 8.16
C GLY A 21 3.51 -3.27 8.87
N LEU A 22 3.27 -1.98 8.66
CA LEU A 22 1.99 -1.32 8.93
C LEU A 22 1.34 -0.93 7.62
N VAL A 23 0.03 -1.18 7.55
CA VAL A 23 -0.79 -0.86 6.40
C VAL A 23 -1.89 0.09 6.82
N GLY A 24 -1.99 1.21 6.11
CA GLY A 24 -3.12 2.13 6.17
C GLY A 24 -3.87 2.08 4.86
N GLU A 25 -5.20 2.03 4.92
CA GLU A 25 -6.08 2.07 3.77
C GLU A 25 -7.03 3.25 3.92
N PHE A 26 -7.25 3.97 2.83
CA PHE A 26 -8.27 5.01 2.79
C PHE A 26 -8.76 5.20 1.36
N VAL A 27 -10.00 5.69 1.25
CA VAL A 27 -10.56 6.15 -0.01
C VAL A 27 -10.52 7.68 0.00
N ALA A 28 -10.12 8.29 -1.11
CA ALA A 28 -10.06 9.73 -1.29
C ALA A 28 -11.43 10.31 -1.71
N GLU A 29 -11.57 11.63 -1.73
CA GLU A 29 -12.86 12.32 -1.99
C GLU A 29 -13.38 12.07 -3.42
N ASP A 30 -12.46 11.88 -4.37
CA ASP A 30 -12.73 11.50 -5.76
C ASP A 30 -13.17 10.03 -5.93
N GLY A 31 -13.07 9.22 -4.87
CA GLY A 31 -13.42 7.80 -4.88
C GLY A 31 -12.23 6.87 -5.10
N ASP A 32 -11.03 7.41 -5.33
CA ASP A 32 -9.83 6.60 -5.52
C ASP A 32 -9.40 5.93 -4.22
N THR A 33 -8.90 4.71 -4.34
CA THR A 33 -8.50 3.91 -3.18
C THR A 33 -6.99 3.91 -3.04
N TYR A 34 -6.51 4.21 -1.84
CA TYR A 34 -5.09 4.34 -1.53
C TYR A 34 -4.64 3.38 -0.44
N LEU A 35 -3.41 2.91 -0.59
CA LEU A 35 -2.72 2.01 0.32
C LEU A 35 -1.39 2.62 0.75
N MET A 36 -1.23 2.90 2.04
CA MET A 36 0.04 3.27 2.64
C MET A 36 0.67 2.05 3.29
N VAL A 37 1.91 1.73 2.95
CA VAL A 37 2.67 0.63 3.56
C VAL A 37 3.93 1.19 4.18
N VAL A 38 4.17 0.87 5.46
CA VAL A 38 5.31 1.39 6.23
C VAL A 38 6.07 0.23 6.86
N ASN A 39 7.39 0.22 6.74
CA ASN A 39 8.24 -0.60 7.58
C ASN A 39 8.38 0.09 8.95
N ARG A 40 7.80 -0.50 9.99
CA ARG A 40 7.89 0.02 11.36
C ARG A 40 9.14 -0.41 12.10
N ASP A 41 9.94 -1.29 11.52
CA ASP A 41 11.31 -1.44 11.98
C ASP A 41 12.07 -0.17 11.58
N PHE A 42 12.60 0.58 12.55
CA PHE A 42 13.34 1.81 12.28
C PHE A 42 14.84 1.55 12.06
N ILE A 43 15.26 0.29 12.14
CA ILE A 43 16.66 -0.13 12.10
C ILE A 43 16.91 -1.02 10.89
N GLU A 44 16.12 -2.07 10.72
CA GLU A 44 16.34 -3.08 9.68
C GLU A 44 15.47 -2.83 8.44
N ASP A 45 16.07 -3.08 7.27
CA ASP A 45 15.36 -3.10 6.00
C ASP A 45 14.49 -4.37 5.90
N ALA A 46 13.37 -4.29 5.19
CA ALA A 46 12.44 -5.40 5.03
C ALA A 46 11.88 -5.50 3.60
N THR A 47 11.75 -6.74 3.12
CA THR A 47 10.95 -7.06 1.93
C THR A 47 9.56 -7.46 2.40
N LEU A 48 8.59 -6.56 2.29
CA LEU A 48 7.20 -6.83 2.62
C LEU A 48 6.45 -7.44 1.43
N ARG A 49 5.64 -8.46 1.70
CA ARG A 49 4.71 -9.05 0.72
C ARG A 49 3.28 -8.86 1.21
N LEU A 50 2.48 -8.18 0.42
CA LEU A 50 1.09 -7.87 0.74
C LEU A 50 0.17 -8.63 -0.21
N SER A 51 -0.72 -9.45 0.36
CA SER A 51 -1.77 -10.12 -0.42
C SER A 51 -3.01 -9.24 -0.42
N LEU A 52 -3.53 -8.92 -1.60
CA LEU A 52 -4.73 -8.08 -1.77
C LEU A 52 -5.98 -8.95 -1.98
N ARG A 53 -7.09 -8.63 -1.29
CA ARG A 53 -8.39 -9.31 -1.44
C ARG A 53 -8.91 -9.18 -2.87
N ASN A 54 -8.96 -7.93 -3.32
CA ASN A 54 -9.40 -7.57 -4.65
C ASN A 54 -8.24 -7.68 -5.63
N THR A 55 -8.55 -7.75 -6.92
CA THR A 55 -7.55 -7.74 -7.98
C THR A 55 -7.58 -6.37 -8.65
N PRO A 56 -6.84 -5.37 -8.11
CA PRO A 56 -6.58 -4.16 -8.87
C PRO A 56 -6.04 -4.55 -10.25
N THR A 57 -6.60 -3.94 -11.28
CA THR A 57 -6.09 -4.04 -12.64
C THR A 57 -4.71 -3.41 -12.73
N ALA A 58 -4.45 -2.37 -11.93
CA ALA A 58 -3.16 -1.73 -11.79
C ALA A 58 -2.93 -1.21 -10.37
N VAL A 59 -1.66 -1.09 -10.01
CA VAL A 59 -1.21 -0.45 -8.77
C VAL A 59 -0.16 0.58 -9.14
N PHE A 60 -0.33 1.79 -8.63
CA PHE A 60 0.58 2.90 -8.91
C PHE A 60 1.25 3.37 -7.63
N GLU A 61 2.57 3.42 -7.59
CA GLU A 61 3.32 4.07 -6.52
C GLU A 61 3.28 5.59 -6.72
N VAL A 62 2.92 6.31 -5.67
CA VAL A 62 2.90 7.78 -5.65
C VAL A 62 4.25 8.29 -5.17
N SER A 63 4.94 9.06 -6.00
CA SER A 63 6.21 9.69 -5.66
C SER A 63 6.07 10.63 -4.47
N LYS A 64 6.90 10.43 -3.44
CA LYS A 64 6.95 11.33 -2.26
C LYS A 64 7.41 12.75 -2.59
N GLN A 65 8.17 12.91 -3.67
CA GLN A 65 8.79 14.18 -4.03
C GLN A 65 7.88 15.01 -4.94
N THR A 66 7.15 14.34 -5.83
CA THR A 66 6.42 15.00 -6.91
C THR A 66 4.92 14.74 -6.88
N GLY A 67 4.44 13.75 -6.13
CA GLY A 67 3.06 13.28 -6.16
C GLY A 67 2.69 12.54 -7.46
N ALA A 68 3.65 12.34 -8.38
CA ALA A 68 3.38 11.66 -9.63
C ALA A 68 3.19 10.15 -9.40
N GLU A 69 2.24 9.57 -10.12
CA GLU A 69 1.97 8.13 -10.12
C GLU A 69 2.87 7.40 -11.11
N MET A 70 3.42 6.28 -10.67
CA MET A 70 4.26 5.41 -11.49
C MET A 70 3.80 3.97 -11.29
N VAL A 71 3.85 3.14 -12.35
CA VAL A 71 3.48 1.73 -12.23
C VAL A 71 4.31 1.05 -11.13
N ALA A 72 3.63 0.39 -10.19
CA ALA A 72 4.28 -0.32 -9.10
C ALA A 72 4.89 -1.64 -9.63
N ASN A 73 6.20 -1.63 -9.85
CA ASN A 73 6.93 -2.78 -10.42
C ASN A 73 6.84 -4.08 -9.59
N GLY A 74 6.48 -3.97 -8.31
CA GLY A 74 6.36 -5.11 -7.39
C GLY A 74 4.98 -5.77 -7.36
N TYR A 75 4.00 -5.25 -8.12
CA TYR A 75 2.65 -5.81 -8.16
C TYR A 75 2.50 -6.88 -9.24
N SER A 76 1.92 -8.03 -8.87
CA SER A 76 1.45 -9.04 -9.83
C SER A 76 -0.07 -9.17 -9.73
N PRO A 77 -0.82 -8.86 -10.80
CA PRO A 77 -2.27 -9.04 -10.83
C PRO A 77 -2.68 -10.52 -10.80
N ASP A 78 -1.85 -11.42 -11.34
CA ASP A 78 -2.12 -12.86 -11.35
C ASP A 78 -2.12 -13.46 -9.94
N THR A 79 -1.19 -13.01 -9.08
CA THR A 79 -1.09 -13.50 -7.70
C THR A 79 -1.76 -12.59 -6.69
N ARG A 80 -2.15 -11.36 -7.09
CA ARG A 80 -2.66 -10.29 -6.21
C ARG A 80 -1.67 -9.93 -5.10
N VAL A 81 -0.37 -10.01 -5.39
CA VAL A 81 0.70 -9.73 -4.43
C VAL A 81 1.43 -8.47 -4.83
N LEU A 82 1.58 -7.55 -3.88
CA LEU A 82 2.48 -6.40 -3.96
C LEU A 82 3.73 -6.69 -3.11
N THR A 83 4.89 -6.75 -3.74
CA THR A 83 6.19 -6.93 -3.07
C THR A 83 6.94 -5.60 -3.00
N LEU A 84 7.41 -5.22 -1.82
CA LEU A 84 8.03 -3.93 -1.55
C LEU A 84 9.31 -4.11 -0.75
N ASP A 85 10.40 -3.51 -1.22
CA ASP A 85 11.60 -3.33 -0.41
C ASP A 85 11.56 -1.95 0.26
N LEU A 86 11.55 -1.95 1.59
CA LEU A 86 11.46 -0.74 2.41
C LEU A 86 12.64 -0.68 3.38
N ALA A 87 13.33 0.46 3.38
CA ALA A 87 14.34 0.74 4.39
C ALA A 87 13.70 0.86 5.78
N GLY A 88 14.52 0.77 6.83
CA GLY A 88 14.08 1.01 8.20
C GLY A 88 13.35 2.36 8.34
N GLY A 89 12.10 2.34 8.83
CA GLY A 89 11.25 3.51 9.04
C GLY A 89 10.63 4.11 7.79
N ASP A 90 10.89 3.54 6.60
CA ASP A 90 10.36 4.06 5.35
C ASP A 90 8.93 3.60 5.08
N GLY A 91 8.19 4.35 4.27
CA GLY A 91 6.88 3.96 3.79
C GLY A 91 6.62 4.37 2.36
N ARG A 92 5.67 3.73 1.68
CA ARG A 92 5.27 4.04 0.31
C ARG A 92 3.76 4.13 0.21
N LEU A 93 3.29 5.04 -0.63
CA LEU A 93 1.88 5.25 -0.90
C LEU A 93 1.56 4.70 -2.30
N PHE A 94 0.43 4.01 -2.41
CA PHE A 94 -0.05 3.45 -3.66
C PHE A 94 -1.48 3.87 -3.92
N ARG A 95 -1.84 4.10 -5.18
CA ARG A 95 -3.22 4.15 -5.67
C ARG A 95 -3.57 2.80 -6.31
N LEU A 96 -4.76 2.32 -6.04
CA LEU A 96 -5.31 1.06 -6.55
C LEU A 96 -6.37 1.37 -7.62
N GLU A 97 -6.30 0.69 -8.76
CA GLU A 97 -7.27 0.81 -9.88
C GLU A 97 -8.02 -0.49 -10.14
#